data_AF-A0A966ELN2-F1
#
_entry.id   AF-A0A966ELN2-F1
#
_cell.length_a   1.000
_cell.length_b   1.000
_cell.length_c   1.000
_cell.angle_alpha   90.00
_cell.angle_beta   90.00
_cell.angle_gamma   90.00
#
_symmetry.space_group_name_H-M   'P 1'
#
loop_
_entity.id
_entity.type
_entity.pdbx_description
1 polymer ?
#
loop_
_entity_poly.entity_id
_entity_poly.type
_entity_poly.pdbx_seq_one_letter_code
_entity_poly.pdbx_strand_id
1 'polypeptide(L)'
;MIRAIPFLLFLGIGLNSLGAEKFSTGLLAEGTKWETPFYQRDSGIEGPIVFITGGIHGNEPAGARAAEQIRHWPIKKGQLIIVPKVNLPGLRADTRHLPGKPKKLRDLNRNFPKTNGAPNAKDLPASALWKYLKNTKPDWFIDLHEGYDFHQLNSDSVGTSIIDTKGNLANEVVPKMLKAVNATITDPQKKFVRLRYPVDGSIARAAHERIGANSMILETTKKNQPISTRTRQHRLMVHVLLSHLGMVGKNSVHVLVPKKSKELKIAVYDAGGVGGTGPNSLDKVFAETKIHLRRVGAVDIRASTLSQFDLVIFPGGSGSKQAAALGLNGRQIVKKFIEGGGGYVGICAGAYLAASNYEWSLGISNHKTFCKIINLPEIGPKSMWYRGPSAPVKMELTEEGKAILGNLKGPFEVRYHNGPIMSFMGKDGLGSFQRLATFRSEVSKYNPQQGTMVNSPAIIAGEFGEGRFLCISPHPESDSKLYKLLQNAARWVAD
;
A
#
# COMPACT_ATOMS: atom_id res chain seq x y z
N MET A 1 -77.54 -34.85 -3.81
CA MET A 1 -76.77 -33.59 -3.80
C MET A 1 -75.41 -33.85 -3.17
N ILE A 2 -74.39 -33.99 -4.01
CA ILE A 2 -73.02 -34.35 -3.63
C ILE A 2 -72.24 -33.05 -3.39
N ARG A 3 -71.67 -32.86 -2.19
CA ARG A 3 -70.83 -31.70 -1.85
C ARG A 3 -69.39 -31.95 -2.28
N ALA A 4 -68.86 -31.08 -3.14
CA ALA A 4 -67.47 -31.06 -3.56
C ALA A 4 -66.56 -30.40 -2.50
N ILE A 5 -65.38 -30.97 -2.28
CA ILE A 5 -64.27 -30.41 -1.49
C ILE A 5 -63.22 -29.91 -2.49
N PRO A 6 -62.71 -28.66 -2.42
CA PRO A 6 -61.62 -28.23 -3.28
C PRO A 6 -60.26 -28.60 -2.66
N PHE A 7 -59.45 -29.24 -3.49
CA PHE A 7 -58.02 -29.51 -3.28
C PHE A 7 -57.24 -28.18 -3.35
N LEU A 8 -56.45 -27.86 -2.33
CA LEU A 8 -55.49 -26.74 -2.36
C LEU A 8 -54.09 -27.29 -2.67
N LEU A 9 -53.59 -26.95 -3.86
CA LEU A 9 -52.24 -27.24 -4.33
C LEU A 9 -51.26 -26.24 -3.67
N PHE A 10 -50.39 -26.71 -2.77
CA PHE A 10 -49.27 -25.89 -2.28
C PHE A 10 -48.09 -25.99 -3.25
N LEU A 11 -47.87 -24.93 -4.02
CA LEU A 11 -46.64 -24.75 -4.80
C LEU A 11 -45.52 -24.30 -3.84
N GLY A 12 -44.64 -25.22 -3.47
CA GLY A 12 -43.43 -24.91 -2.69
C GLY A 12 -42.41 -24.15 -3.54
N ILE A 13 -42.37 -22.83 -3.43
CA ILE A 13 -41.25 -22.03 -3.93
C ILE A 13 -40.12 -22.17 -2.91
N GLY A 14 -39.12 -23.00 -3.24
CA GLY A 14 -37.87 -23.08 -2.50
C GLY A 14 -37.11 -21.76 -2.59
N LEU A 15 -37.15 -20.97 -1.51
CA LEU A 15 -36.20 -19.88 -1.28
C LEU A 15 -34.82 -20.52 -1.04
N ASN A 16 -33.98 -20.57 -2.09
CA ASN A 16 -32.55 -20.77 -1.90
C ASN A 16 -32.02 -19.58 -1.09
N SER A 17 -31.76 -19.80 0.20
CA SER A 17 -31.01 -18.86 0.99
C SER A 17 -29.58 -18.82 0.44
N LEU A 18 -29.24 -17.73 -0.25
CA LEU A 18 -27.85 -17.39 -0.53
C LEU A 18 -27.14 -17.28 0.83
N GLY A 19 -26.37 -18.31 1.20
CA GLY A 19 -25.61 -18.32 2.44
C GLY A 19 -24.72 -17.09 2.51
N ALA A 20 -24.80 -16.34 3.61
CA ALA A 20 -23.89 -15.23 3.84
C ALA A 20 -22.44 -15.76 3.90
N GLU A 21 -21.52 -15.09 3.22
CA GLU A 21 -20.09 -15.41 3.20
C GLU A 21 -19.56 -15.55 4.64
N LYS A 22 -18.93 -16.70 4.94
CA LYS A 22 -18.36 -17.00 6.26
C LYS A 22 -16.91 -16.56 6.30
N PHE A 23 -16.55 -15.84 7.37
CA PHE A 23 -15.18 -15.42 7.66
C PHE A 23 -14.61 -16.22 8.82
N SER A 24 -13.43 -16.81 8.62
CA SER A 24 -12.66 -17.41 9.71
C SER A 24 -11.23 -16.89 9.68
N THR A 25 -10.60 -16.87 10.85
CA THR A 25 -9.21 -16.47 11.03
C THR A 25 -8.60 -17.35 12.10
N GLY A 26 -7.30 -17.57 12.02
CA GLY A 26 -6.55 -18.28 13.05
C GLY A 26 -5.06 -18.00 12.90
N LEU A 27 -4.26 -18.72 13.69
CA LEU A 27 -2.82 -18.54 13.75
C LEU A 27 -2.11 -19.82 13.31
N LEU A 28 -1.07 -19.66 12.50
CA LEU A 28 -0.09 -20.72 12.23
C LEU A 28 1.08 -20.55 13.18
N ALA A 29 1.62 -21.66 13.69
CA ALA A 29 2.73 -21.64 14.67
C ALA A 29 2.43 -20.76 15.90
N GLU A 30 1.18 -20.83 16.39
CA GLU A 30 0.67 -20.09 17.54
C GLU A 30 1.54 -20.26 18.79
N GLY A 31 1.69 -19.18 19.55
CA GLY A 31 2.51 -19.15 20.77
C GLY A 31 4.01 -19.15 20.51
N THR A 32 4.45 -18.99 19.26
CA THR A 32 5.88 -18.95 18.90
C THR A 32 6.25 -17.65 18.20
N LYS A 33 7.55 -17.35 18.12
CA LYS A 33 8.02 -16.16 17.38
C LYS A 33 7.72 -16.20 15.87
N TRP A 34 7.30 -17.34 15.34
CA TRP A 34 6.93 -17.53 13.93
C TRP A 34 5.42 -17.43 13.70
N GLU A 35 4.67 -17.10 14.74
CA GLU A 35 3.23 -16.94 14.66
C GLU A 35 2.83 -15.99 13.52
N THR A 36 1.87 -16.43 12.71
CA THR A 36 1.33 -15.62 11.61
C THR A 36 -0.14 -15.92 11.37
N PRO A 37 -0.98 -14.90 11.12
CA PRO A 37 -2.39 -15.12 10.89
C PRO A 37 -2.65 -15.72 9.51
N PHE A 38 -3.66 -16.59 9.44
CA PHE A 38 -4.33 -16.97 8.21
C PHE A 38 -5.76 -16.46 8.23
N TYR A 39 -6.33 -16.27 7.04
CA TYR A 39 -7.71 -15.84 6.86
C TYR A 39 -8.38 -16.74 5.83
N GLN A 40 -9.64 -17.12 6.08
CA GLN A 40 -10.47 -17.83 5.12
C GLN A 40 -11.75 -17.05 4.85
N ARG A 41 -12.16 -17.05 3.59
CA ARG A 41 -13.50 -16.65 3.16
C ARG A 41 -14.13 -17.85 2.49
N ASP A 42 -15.29 -18.25 2.97
CA ASP A 42 -16.10 -19.30 2.36
C ASP A 42 -17.41 -18.67 1.87
N SER A 43 -17.65 -18.76 0.56
CA SER A 43 -18.87 -18.22 -0.05
C SER A 43 -20.13 -19.02 0.34
N GLY A 44 -19.98 -20.24 0.85
CA GLY A 44 -21.09 -21.19 1.04
C GLY A 44 -21.63 -21.77 -0.27
N ILE A 45 -21.05 -21.40 -1.42
CA ILE A 45 -21.42 -21.88 -2.75
C ILE A 45 -20.26 -22.72 -3.27
N GLU A 46 -20.56 -23.91 -3.81
CA GLU A 46 -19.55 -24.82 -4.35
C GLU A 46 -18.67 -24.14 -5.41
N GLY A 47 -17.37 -24.39 -5.32
CA GLY A 47 -16.36 -23.81 -6.20
C GLY A 47 -14.95 -24.13 -5.71
N PRO A 48 -13.92 -23.66 -6.43
CA PRO A 48 -12.54 -24.02 -6.13
C PRO A 48 -12.05 -23.40 -4.83
N ILE A 49 -11.10 -24.08 -4.19
CA ILE A 49 -10.32 -23.57 -3.06
C ILE A 49 -9.03 -22.97 -3.61
N VAL A 50 -8.85 -21.66 -3.41
CA VAL A 50 -7.63 -20.94 -3.79
C VAL A 50 -6.86 -20.53 -2.56
N PHE A 51 -5.62 -20.98 -2.45
CA PHE A 51 -4.70 -20.67 -1.35
C PHE A 51 -3.63 -19.70 -1.84
N ILE A 52 -3.44 -18.58 -1.14
CA ILE A 52 -2.46 -17.55 -1.49
C ILE A 52 -1.54 -17.24 -0.31
N THR A 53 -0.24 -17.23 -0.56
CA THR A 53 0.79 -16.83 0.41
C THR A 53 1.50 -15.55 -0.02
N GLY A 54 1.90 -14.75 0.97
CA GLY A 54 2.80 -13.61 0.78
C GLY A 54 3.85 -13.54 1.88
N GLY A 55 4.99 -12.93 1.56
CA GLY A 55 6.04 -12.68 2.55
C GLY A 55 6.73 -13.95 3.05
N ILE A 56 6.91 -14.96 2.17
CA ILE A 56 7.80 -16.11 2.43
C ILE A 56 9.23 -15.61 2.68
N HIS A 57 9.69 -14.66 1.87
CA HIS A 57 10.91 -13.90 2.11
C HIS A 57 10.56 -12.52 2.69
N GLY A 58 11.30 -12.11 3.71
CA GLY A 58 10.99 -10.88 4.45
C GLY A 58 11.41 -9.57 3.76
N ASN A 59 12.33 -9.63 2.80
CA ASN A 59 12.76 -8.46 2.02
C ASN A 59 11.93 -8.25 0.73
N GLU A 60 10.82 -8.99 0.61
CA GLU A 60 9.87 -9.01 -0.51
C GLU A 60 8.46 -8.56 -0.03
N PRO A 61 8.31 -7.31 0.45
CA PRO A 61 7.09 -6.85 1.11
C PRO A 61 5.87 -6.67 0.18
N ALA A 62 6.02 -6.58 -1.14
CA ALA A 62 4.89 -6.30 -2.03
C ALA A 62 3.89 -7.46 -2.08
N GLY A 63 4.38 -8.71 -2.11
CA GLY A 63 3.52 -9.89 -2.05
C GLY A 63 2.72 -9.96 -0.76
N ALA A 64 3.36 -9.64 0.37
CA ALA A 64 2.69 -9.59 1.66
C ALA A 64 1.59 -8.50 1.73
N ARG A 65 1.87 -7.32 1.19
CA ARG A 65 0.88 -6.23 1.12
C ARG A 65 -0.28 -6.56 0.18
N ALA A 66 -0.01 -7.23 -0.94
CA ALA A 66 -1.04 -7.63 -1.89
C ALA A 66 -1.96 -8.69 -1.27
N ALA A 67 -1.40 -9.72 -0.63
CA ALA A 67 -2.18 -10.74 0.08
C ALA A 67 -3.06 -10.13 1.18
N GLU A 68 -2.53 -9.18 1.95
CA GLU A 68 -3.30 -8.46 2.98
C GLU A 68 -4.47 -7.64 2.39
N GLN A 69 -4.39 -7.20 1.14
CA GLN A 69 -5.51 -6.51 0.47
C GLN A 69 -6.49 -7.51 -0.15
N ILE A 70 -5.98 -8.58 -0.77
CA ILE A 70 -6.78 -9.63 -1.43
C ILE A 70 -7.69 -10.35 -0.43
N ARG A 71 -7.27 -10.51 0.84
CA ARG A 71 -8.12 -11.12 1.88
C ARG A 71 -9.45 -10.39 2.14
N HIS A 72 -9.58 -9.15 1.66
CA HIS A 72 -10.80 -8.36 1.79
C HIS A 72 -11.72 -8.46 0.57
N TRP A 73 -11.33 -9.18 -0.47
CA TRP A 73 -12.12 -9.30 -1.69
C TRP A 73 -13.33 -10.20 -1.46
N PRO A 74 -14.56 -9.71 -1.68
CA PRO A 74 -15.74 -10.55 -1.64
C PRO A 74 -15.64 -11.66 -2.69
N ILE A 75 -15.95 -12.90 -2.28
CA ILE A 75 -16.02 -14.04 -3.19
C ILE A 75 -17.48 -14.44 -3.47
N LYS A 76 -17.71 -14.96 -4.67
CA LYS A 76 -19.01 -15.38 -5.20
C LYS A 76 -19.25 -16.89 -5.14
N LYS A 77 -18.17 -17.68 -5.13
CA LYS A 77 -18.18 -19.14 -5.02
C LYS A 77 -16.82 -19.67 -4.55
N GLY A 78 -16.80 -20.89 -4.05
CA GLY A 78 -15.61 -21.55 -3.54
C GLY A 78 -15.09 -20.94 -2.24
N GLN A 79 -13.79 -21.14 -1.98
CA GLN A 79 -13.11 -20.65 -0.79
C GLN A 79 -11.80 -19.94 -1.13
N LEU A 80 -11.52 -18.84 -0.44
CA LEU A 80 -10.27 -18.10 -0.56
C LEU A 80 -9.52 -18.14 0.77
N ILE A 81 -8.33 -18.73 0.77
CA ILE A 81 -7.46 -18.89 1.94
C ILE A 81 -6.20 -18.05 1.74
N ILE A 82 -5.90 -17.17 2.69
CA ILE A 82 -4.77 -16.24 2.59
C ILE A 82 -3.88 -16.32 3.82
N VAL A 83 -2.57 -16.46 3.63
CA VAL A 83 -1.54 -16.26 4.66
C VAL A 83 -0.63 -15.12 4.22
N PRO A 84 -0.90 -13.87 4.63
CA PRO A 84 -0.29 -12.71 3.99
C PRO A 84 1.15 -12.44 4.43
N LYS A 85 1.60 -12.96 5.58
CA LYS A 85 2.92 -12.62 6.16
C LYS A 85 3.60 -13.87 6.71
N VAL A 86 3.94 -14.83 5.83
CA VAL A 86 4.44 -16.13 6.30
C VAL A 86 5.69 -16.00 7.18
N ASN A 87 6.68 -15.19 6.77
CA ASN A 87 7.87 -14.88 7.55
C ASN A 87 7.75 -13.48 8.17
N LEU A 88 6.82 -13.31 9.11
CA LEU A 88 6.62 -12.03 9.80
C LEU A 88 7.90 -11.47 10.47
N PRO A 89 8.74 -12.28 11.16
CA PRO A 89 10.02 -11.78 11.68
C PRO A 89 10.97 -11.28 10.60
N GLY A 90 11.06 -11.97 9.46
CA GLY A 90 11.86 -11.54 8.31
C GLY A 90 11.35 -10.22 7.73
N LEU A 91 10.03 -10.04 7.62
CA LEU A 91 9.42 -8.78 7.15
C LEU A 91 9.76 -7.61 8.07
N ARG A 92 9.71 -7.81 9.40
CA ARG A 92 10.09 -6.79 10.39
C ARG A 92 11.58 -6.41 10.29
N ALA A 93 12.43 -7.39 9.95
CA ALA A 93 13.88 -7.20 9.84
C ALA A 93 14.37 -6.86 8.41
N ASP A 94 13.46 -6.68 7.44
CA ASP A 94 13.76 -6.48 6.01
C ASP A 94 14.82 -7.45 5.47
N THR A 95 14.70 -8.73 5.81
CA THR A 95 15.66 -9.77 5.43
C THR A 95 14.99 -10.92 4.71
N ARG A 96 15.67 -11.47 3.70
CA ARG A 96 15.17 -12.61 2.93
C ARG A 96 14.82 -13.80 3.82
N HIS A 97 15.65 -14.03 4.82
CA HIS A 97 15.70 -15.28 5.57
C HIS A 97 14.88 -15.24 6.88
N LEU A 98 14.70 -16.39 7.50
CA LEU A 98 14.23 -16.54 8.87
C LEU A 98 15.33 -16.03 9.83
N PRO A 99 15.11 -14.94 10.59
CA PRO A 99 16.12 -14.39 11.49
C PRO A 99 16.54 -15.37 12.59
N GLY A 100 17.85 -15.51 12.79
CA GLY A 100 18.43 -16.39 13.81
C GLY A 100 18.37 -17.89 13.50
N LYS A 101 18.00 -18.29 12.27
CA LYS A 101 18.08 -19.70 11.84
C LYS A 101 19.43 -20.02 11.17
N PRO A 102 19.93 -21.26 11.30
CA PRO A 102 21.19 -21.67 10.69
C PRO A 102 21.11 -21.65 9.15
N LYS A 103 22.24 -21.53 8.45
CA LYS A 103 22.32 -21.40 6.98
C LYS A 103 21.52 -22.45 6.21
N LYS A 104 21.44 -23.69 6.70
CA LYS A 104 20.69 -24.79 6.07
C LYS A 104 19.16 -24.65 6.17
N LEU A 105 18.64 -23.86 7.10
CA LEU A 105 17.20 -23.70 7.38
C LEU A 105 16.72 -22.26 7.21
N ARG A 106 17.63 -21.28 7.06
CA ARG A 106 17.28 -19.87 7.06
C ARG A 106 16.44 -19.45 5.84
N ASP A 107 16.56 -20.14 4.71
CA ASP A 107 15.69 -19.91 3.56
C ASP A 107 14.43 -20.77 3.71
N LEU A 108 13.32 -20.13 4.09
CA LEU A 108 12.05 -20.80 4.31
C LEU A 108 11.57 -21.53 3.04
N ASN A 109 11.78 -20.95 1.85
CA ASN A 109 11.34 -21.53 0.58
C ASN A 109 12.29 -22.62 0.06
N ARG A 110 13.11 -23.20 0.94
CA ARG A 110 13.90 -24.42 0.71
C ARG A 110 13.60 -25.53 1.71
N ASN A 111 12.66 -25.28 2.62
CA ASN A 111 12.31 -26.16 3.73
C ASN A 111 11.04 -26.98 3.49
N PHE A 112 10.42 -26.92 2.31
CA PHE A 112 9.25 -27.74 1.97
C PHE A 112 9.66 -29.10 1.38
N PRO A 113 8.75 -30.09 1.30
CA PRO A 113 9.05 -31.39 0.73
C PRO A 113 9.66 -31.30 -0.67
N LYS A 114 10.74 -32.02 -0.88
CA LYS A 114 11.42 -32.14 -2.18
C LYS A 114 10.82 -33.26 -3.02
N THR A 115 10.97 -33.24 -4.34
CA THR A 115 10.42 -34.26 -5.27
C THR A 115 10.78 -35.70 -4.88
N ASN A 116 12.04 -35.97 -4.60
CA ASN A 116 12.53 -37.30 -4.20
C ASN A 116 12.87 -37.38 -2.70
N GLY A 117 12.35 -36.44 -1.89
CA GLY A 117 12.60 -36.39 -0.45
C GLY A 117 11.44 -36.89 0.39
N ALA A 118 11.65 -36.89 1.71
CA ALA A 118 10.59 -37.16 2.68
C ALA A 118 9.40 -36.19 2.48
N PRO A 119 8.16 -36.61 2.76
CA PRO A 119 6.94 -35.81 2.55
C PRO A 119 6.73 -34.68 3.58
N ASN A 120 7.71 -34.46 4.45
CA ASN A 120 7.65 -33.53 5.56
C ASN A 120 8.42 -32.25 5.24
N ALA A 121 7.82 -31.11 5.62
CA ALA A 121 8.56 -29.86 5.68
C ALA A 121 9.53 -29.87 6.87
N LYS A 122 10.51 -28.98 6.83
CA LYS A 122 11.59 -28.87 7.82
C LYS A 122 11.38 -27.64 8.69
N ASP A 123 11.61 -27.80 9.98
CA ASP A 123 11.48 -26.72 10.98
C ASP A 123 10.03 -26.21 11.15
N LEU A 124 9.80 -25.52 12.27
CA LEU A 124 8.46 -25.12 12.70
C LEU A 124 7.68 -24.27 11.68
N PRO A 125 8.20 -23.16 11.13
CA PRO A 125 7.41 -22.29 10.24
C PRO A 125 6.97 -23.00 8.96
N ALA A 126 7.86 -23.79 8.32
CA ALA A 126 7.49 -24.54 7.13
C ALA A 126 6.51 -25.68 7.46
N SER A 127 6.71 -26.37 8.58
CA SER A 127 5.83 -27.46 9.02
C SER A 127 4.42 -26.99 9.36
N ALA A 128 4.28 -25.83 10.01
CA ALA A 128 2.98 -25.24 10.32
C ALA A 128 2.21 -24.88 9.04
N LEU A 129 2.84 -24.18 8.10
CA LEU A 129 2.23 -23.82 6.82
C LEU A 129 1.93 -25.06 5.97
N TRP A 130 2.86 -26.03 5.93
CA TRP A 130 2.68 -27.27 5.18
C TRP A 130 1.53 -28.12 5.71
N LYS A 131 1.41 -28.26 7.04
CA LYS A 131 0.30 -28.97 7.68
C LYS A 131 -1.03 -28.32 7.30
N TYR A 132 -1.11 -27.00 7.39
CA TYR A 132 -2.33 -26.26 7.06
C TYR A 132 -2.71 -26.41 5.59
N LEU A 133 -1.73 -26.25 4.67
CA LEU A 133 -1.96 -26.44 3.24
C LEU A 133 -2.48 -27.85 2.92
N LYS A 134 -1.88 -28.90 3.49
CA LYS A 134 -2.34 -30.30 3.34
C LYS A 134 -3.75 -30.53 3.86
N ASN A 135 -4.13 -29.88 4.95
CA ASN A 135 -5.47 -30.00 5.52
C ASN A 135 -6.52 -29.32 4.64
N THR A 136 -6.16 -28.20 3.99
CA THR A 136 -7.07 -27.44 3.13
C THR A 136 -7.20 -27.98 1.71
N LYS A 137 -6.22 -28.78 1.22
CA LYS A 137 -6.20 -29.40 -0.12
C LYS A 137 -6.67 -28.47 -1.25
N PRO A 138 -6.00 -27.32 -1.48
CA PRO A 138 -6.49 -26.35 -2.44
C PRO A 138 -6.34 -26.82 -3.89
N ASP A 139 -7.28 -26.41 -4.75
CA ASP A 139 -7.21 -26.61 -6.20
C ASP A 139 -6.12 -25.74 -6.84
N TRP A 140 -5.89 -24.55 -6.26
CA TRP A 140 -4.87 -23.60 -6.69
C TRP A 140 -4.03 -23.09 -5.52
N PHE A 141 -2.72 -23.03 -5.74
CA PHE A 141 -1.77 -22.45 -4.79
C PHE A 141 -0.94 -21.36 -5.46
N ILE A 142 -1.00 -20.13 -4.92
CA ILE A 142 -0.33 -18.95 -5.48
C ILE A 142 0.61 -18.35 -4.45
N ASP A 143 1.90 -18.29 -4.77
CA ASP A 143 2.91 -17.70 -3.90
C ASP A 143 3.40 -16.35 -4.45
N LEU A 144 3.29 -15.28 -3.66
CA LEU A 144 3.61 -13.92 -4.10
C LEU A 144 5.04 -13.52 -3.67
N HIS A 145 5.93 -13.36 -4.65
CA HIS A 145 7.37 -13.08 -4.48
C HIS A 145 7.82 -11.83 -5.24
N GLU A 146 9.06 -11.41 -4.95
CA GLU A 146 9.73 -10.35 -5.70
C GLU A 146 11.16 -10.71 -6.10
N GLY A 147 11.46 -10.56 -7.40
CA GLY A 147 12.82 -10.56 -7.91
C GLY A 147 13.53 -9.22 -7.67
N TYR A 148 14.85 -9.28 -7.51
CA TYR A 148 15.66 -8.09 -7.26
C TYR A 148 15.86 -7.21 -8.52
N ASP A 149 15.70 -7.74 -9.73
CA ASP A 149 15.84 -7.05 -11.02
C ASP A 149 14.76 -7.53 -12.02
N PHE A 150 14.77 -6.98 -13.24
CA PHE A 150 13.88 -7.39 -14.34
C PHE A 150 14.50 -8.56 -15.10
N HIS A 151 13.81 -9.70 -15.18
CA HIS A 151 14.34 -10.93 -15.79
C HIS A 151 14.82 -10.74 -17.23
N GLN A 152 14.05 -10.02 -18.06
CA GLN A 152 14.41 -9.79 -19.46
C GLN A 152 15.66 -8.88 -19.65
N LEU A 153 16.07 -8.15 -18.61
CA LEU A 153 17.31 -7.35 -18.60
C LEU A 153 18.45 -8.07 -17.87
N ASN A 154 18.12 -8.98 -16.94
CA ASN A 154 19.06 -9.74 -16.15
C ASN A 154 18.45 -11.11 -15.81
N SER A 155 18.91 -12.15 -16.52
CA SER A 155 18.41 -13.52 -16.37
C SER A 155 18.70 -14.15 -15.01
N ASP A 156 19.65 -13.59 -14.23
CA ASP A 156 19.94 -14.04 -12.86
C ASP A 156 18.86 -13.59 -11.85
N SER A 157 17.92 -12.75 -12.29
CA SER A 157 16.73 -12.40 -11.53
C SER A 157 15.50 -13.04 -12.17
N VAL A 158 14.56 -13.49 -11.33
CA VAL A 158 13.25 -13.99 -11.79
C VAL A 158 12.16 -12.91 -11.76
N GLY A 159 12.51 -11.66 -11.40
CA GLY A 159 11.53 -10.59 -11.27
C GLY A 159 10.82 -10.30 -12.59
N THR A 160 9.56 -9.91 -12.51
CA THR A 160 8.70 -9.70 -13.69
C THR A 160 8.48 -11.03 -14.42
N SER A 161 8.01 -12.05 -13.69
CA SER A 161 7.65 -13.34 -14.26
C SER A 161 6.47 -14.01 -13.55
N ILE A 162 5.89 -15.01 -14.22
CA ILE A 162 4.99 -16.00 -13.64
C ILE A 162 5.68 -17.35 -13.76
N ILE A 163 5.95 -18.01 -12.64
CA ILE A 163 6.63 -19.32 -12.59
C ILE A 163 5.60 -20.40 -12.23
N ASP A 164 5.03 -21.08 -13.23
CA ASP A 164 3.98 -22.09 -13.02
C ASP A 164 4.50 -23.52 -13.09
N THR A 165 3.77 -24.43 -12.45
CA THR A 165 3.88 -25.88 -12.72
C THR A 165 3.14 -26.21 -14.02
N LYS A 166 3.68 -27.14 -14.81
CA LYS A 166 3.05 -27.55 -16.08
C LYS A 166 1.65 -28.13 -15.82
N GLY A 167 0.65 -27.66 -16.55
CA GLY A 167 -0.73 -28.15 -16.47
C GLY A 167 -1.66 -27.40 -17.42
N ASN A 168 -2.74 -28.06 -17.86
CA ASN A 168 -3.70 -27.49 -18.83
C ASN A 168 -4.38 -26.23 -18.28
N LEU A 169 -4.81 -26.27 -17.01
CA LEU A 169 -5.43 -25.11 -16.36
C LEU A 169 -4.48 -23.90 -16.27
N ALA A 170 -3.20 -24.12 -15.95
CA ALA A 170 -2.20 -23.06 -15.99
C ALA A 170 -1.95 -22.54 -17.41
N ASN A 171 -2.01 -23.40 -18.44
CA ASN A 171 -1.88 -22.98 -19.85
C ASN A 171 -3.00 -22.04 -20.30
N GLU A 172 -4.19 -22.16 -19.74
CA GLU A 172 -5.32 -21.28 -20.06
C GLU A 172 -5.24 -19.92 -19.36
N VAL A 173 -4.83 -19.88 -18.09
CA VAL A 173 -4.92 -18.67 -17.27
C VAL A 173 -3.66 -17.80 -17.31
N VAL A 174 -2.46 -18.39 -17.38
CA VAL A 174 -1.20 -17.62 -17.36
C VAL A 174 -1.09 -16.63 -18.52
N PRO A 175 -1.44 -16.97 -19.78
CA PRO A 175 -1.46 -15.98 -20.86
C PRO A 175 -2.40 -14.80 -20.61
N LYS A 176 -3.54 -15.03 -19.95
CA LYS A 176 -4.50 -13.97 -19.57
C LYS A 176 -3.90 -13.06 -18.50
N MET A 177 -3.22 -13.64 -17.51
CA MET A 177 -2.53 -12.89 -16.45
C MET A 177 -1.41 -12.01 -17.02
N LEU A 178 -0.56 -12.60 -17.88
CA LEU A 178 0.50 -11.88 -18.59
C LEU A 178 -0.05 -10.74 -19.44
N LYS A 179 -1.10 -10.99 -20.22
CA LYS A 179 -1.77 -9.96 -21.03
C LYS A 179 -2.24 -8.79 -20.16
N ALA A 180 -2.89 -9.07 -19.04
CA ALA A 180 -3.42 -8.04 -18.15
C ALA A 180 -2.30 -7.20 -17.50
N VAL A 181 -1.29 -7.84 -16.92
CA VAL A 181 -0.21 -7.11 -16.24
C VAL A 181 0.68 -6.35 -17.22
N ASN A 182 0.97 -6.93 -18.39
CA ASN A 182 1.78 -6.29 -19.43
C ASN A 182 1.07 -5.13 -20.13
N ALA A 183 -0.26 -5.07 -20.10
CA ALA A 183 -0.99 -3.90 -20.56
C ALA A 183 -0.71 -2.64 -19.71
N THR A 184 -0.16 -2.80 -18.49
CA THR A 184 0.22 -1.68 -17.62
C THR A 184 1.67 -1.24 -17.79
N ILE A 185 2.43 -1.87 -18.69
CA ILE A 185 3.88 -1.71 -18.81
C ILE A 185 4.21 -1.29 -20.25
N THR A 186 4.75 -0.08 -20.39
CA THR A 186 5.12 0.48 -21.70
C THR A 186 6.45 -0.06 -22.20
N ASP A 187 7.44 -0.22 -21.31
CA ASP A 187 8.78 -0.71 -21.64
C ASP A 187 8.76 -2.24 -21.92
N PRO A 188 9.06 -2.68 -23.17
CA PRO A 188 9.03 -4.09 -23.53
C PRO A 188 9.98 -4.96 -22.70
N GLN A 189 11.15 -4.44 -22.31
CA GLN A 189 12.16 -5.17 -21.52
C GLN A 189 11.78 -5.29 -20.05
N LYS A 190 10.69 -4.63 -19.62
CA LYS A 190 10.12 -4.74 -18.28
C LYS A 190 8.80 -5.50 -18.26
N LYS A 191 8.40 -6.15 -19.35
CA LYS A 191 7.18 -6.96 -19.40
C LYS A 191 7.37 -8.31 -18.72
N PHE A 192 6.31 -8.78 -18.04
CA PHE A 192 6.23 -10.09 -17.45
C PHE A 192 6.36 -11.17 -18.52
N VAL A 193 7.14 -12.20 -18.19
CA VAL A 193 7.29 -13.41 -19.01
C VAL A 193 6.87 -14.65 -18.22
N ARG A 194 6.64 -15.76 -18.92
CA ARG A 194 6.39 -17.06 -18.29
C ARG A 194 7.71 -17.80 -18.10
N LEU A 195 7.97 -18.28 -16.88
CA LEU A 195 9.10 -19.16 -16.58
C LEU A 195 8.58 -20.48 -16.02
N ARG A 196 9.43 -21.52 -16.06
CA ARG A 196 9.16 -22.83 -15.47
C ARG A 196 10.48 -23.48 -15.03
N TYR A 197 10.54 -24.24 -13.94
CA TYR A 197 9.51 -24.58 -12.95
C TYR A 197 9.82 -23.94 -11.59
N PRO A 198 8.86 -23.88 -10.64
CA PRO A 198 9.20 -23.59 -9.24
C PRO A 198 10.30 -24.53 -8.73
N VAL A 199 11.24 -23.96 -7.98
CA VAL A 199 12.44 -24.67 -7.51
C VAL A 199 12.09 -25.80 -6.54
N ASP A 200 12.84 -26.90 -6.61
CA ASP A 200 12.68 -28.03 -5.69
C ASP A 200 12.91 -27.61 -4.22
N GLY A 201 12.03 -28.06 -3.33
CA GLY A 201 11.98 -27.63 -1.93
C GLY A 201 11.25 -26.31 -1.66
N SER A 202 10.68 -25.67 -2.68
CA SER A 202 9.73 -24.55 -2.51
C SER A 202 8.32 -25.03 -2.18
N ILE A 203 7.53 -24.18 -1.52
CA ILE A 203 6.13 -24.51 -1.22
C ILE A 203 5.29 -24.66 -2.49
N ALA A 204 5.54 -23.82 -3.50
CA ALA A 204 4.82 -23.92 -4.77
C ALA A 204 5.08 -25.26 -5.46
N ARG A 205 6.33 -25.74 -5.49
CA ARG A 205 6.66 -27.06 -6.03
C ARG A 205 6.01 -28.18 -5.22
N ALA A 206 6.10 -28.12 -3.90
CA ALA A 206 5.54 -29.12 -3.00
C ALA A 206 4.00 -29.20 -3.10
N ALA A 207 3.31 -28.06 -3.22
CA ALA A 207 1.86 -27.99 -3.39
C ALA A 207 1.41 -28.75 -4.65
N HIS A 208 2.15 -28.60 -5.76
CA HIS A 208 1.86 -29.34 -6.98
C HIS A 208 2.15 -30.83 -6.84
N GLU A 209 3.36 -31.21 -6.42
CA GLU A 209 3.80 -32.61 -6.44
C GLU A 209 3.19 -33.47 -5.35
N ARG A 210 2.79 -32.89 -4.21
CA ARG A 210 2.32 -33.66 -3.04
C ARG A 210 0.84 -33.49 -2.73
N ILE A 211 0.21 -32.43 -3.23
CA ILE A 211 -1.22 -32.15 -3.02
C ILE A 211 -1.99 -32.25 -4.35
N GLY A 212 -1.33 -32.03 -5.49
CA GLY A 212 -1.98 -31.98 -6.80
C GLY A 212 -2.54 -30.61 -7.17
N ALA A 213 -2.19 -29.56 -6.42
CA ALA A 213 -2.66 -28.20 -6.68
C ALA A 213 -2.07 -27.64 -7.98
N ASN A 214 -2.86 -26.82 -8.69
CA ASN A 214 -2.34 -25.97 -9.75
C ASN A 214 -1.55 -24.84 -9.11
N SER A 215 -0.23 -24.83 -9.30
CA SER A 215 0.66 -24.01 -8.50
C SER A 215 1.47 -23.03 -9.33
N MET A 216 1.63 -21.81 -8.83
CA MET A 216 2.53 -20.83 -9.44
C MET A 216 3.11 -19.83 -8.44
N ILE A 217 4.26 -19.28 -8.79
CA ILE A 217 4.88 -18.13 -8.15
C ILE A 217 4.62 -16.91 -9.04
N LEU A 218 4.20 -15.80 -8.43
CA LEU A 218 4.09 -14.51 -9.11
C LEU A 218 5.25 -13.63 -8.65
N GLU A 219 6.13 -13.25 -9.58
CA GLU A 219 7.36 -12.51 -9.29
C GLU A 219 7.26 -11.07 -9.79
N THR A 220 7.06 -10.11 -8.90
CA THR A 220 7.21 -8.68 -9.26
C THR A 220 8.68 -8.26 -9.15
N THR A 221 9.06 -7.03 -9.53
CA THR A 221 10.47 -6.59 -9.50
C THR A 221 10.67 -5.44 -8.51
N LYS A 222 11.59 -5.59 -7.55
CA LYS A 222 11.94 -4.58 -6.55
C LYS A 222 12.63 -3.34 -7.13
N LYS A 223 13.54 -3.51 -8.10
CA LYS A 223 14.37 -2.43 -8.66
C LYS A 223 13.52 -1.34 -9.29
N ASN A 224 13.77 -0.09 -8.87
CA ASN A 224 13.21 1.12 -9.47
C ASN A 224 11.67 1.13 -9.62
N GLN A 225 10.95 0.42 -8.74
CA GLN A 225 9.49 0.41 -8.73
C GLN A 225 8.93 0.76 -7.34
N PRO A 226 7.96 1.69 -7.26
CA PRO A 226 7.19 1.93 -6.04
C PRO A 226 6.58 0.63 -5.50
N ILE A 227 6.44 0.53 -4.19
CA ILE A 227 5.84 -0.66 -3.58
C ILE A 227 4.36 -0.78 -3.95
N SER A 228 3.64 0.33 -4.15
CA SER A 228 2.26 0.34 -4.62
C SER A 228 2.12 -0.29 -6.01
N THR A 229 3.07 -0.04 -6.92
CA THR A 229 3.09 -0.61 -8.28
C THR A 229 3.26 -2.13 -8.21
N ARG A 230 4.26 -2.60 -7.48
CA ARG A 230 4.54 -4.03 -7.29
C ARG A 230 3.35 -4.74 -6.63
N THR A 231 2.78 -4.12 -5.60
CA THR A 231 1.58 -4.63 -4.91
C THR A 231 0.39 -4.73 -5.87
N ARG A 232 0.16 -3.72 -6.71
CA ARG A 232 -0.92 -3.71 -7.70
C ARG A 232 -0.72 -4.75 -8.80
N GLN A 233 0.51 -5.01 -9.24
CA GLN A 233 0.81 -6.06 -10.23
C GLN A 233 0.41 -7.44 -9.69
N HIS A 234 0.72 -7.76 -8.43
CA HIS A 234 0.23 -8.99 -7.78
C HIS A 234 -1.29 -9.05 -7.76
N ARG A 235 -1.96 -7.98 -7.28
CA ARG A 235 -3.43 -7.92 -7.27
C ARG A 235 -4.01 -8.15 -8.66
N LEU A 236 -3.45 -7.54 -9.70
CA LEU A 236 -3.97 -7.69 -11.06
C LEU A 236 -3.86 -9.12 -11.57
N MET A 237 -2.72 -9.77 -11.37
CA MET A 237 -2.54 -11.18 -11.75
C MET A 237 -3.49 -12.10 -10.98
N VAL A 238 -3.59 -11.95 -9.66
CA VAL A 238 -4.53 -12.74 -8.83
C VAL A 238 -5.99 -12.48 -9.22
N HIS A 239 -6.35 -11.23 -9.51
CA HIS A 239 -7.70 -10.87 -9.96
C HIS A 239 -8.07 -11.58 -11.26
N VAL A 240 -7.14 -11.69 -12.22
CA VAL A 240 -7.38 -12.44 -13.46
C VAL A 240 -7.64 -13.92 -13.18
N LEU A 241 -6.84 -14.54 -12.32
CA LEU A 241 -7.05 -15.93 -11.92
C LEU A 241 -8.42 -16.12 -11.25
N LEU A 242 -8.71 -15.36 -10.21
CA LEU A 242 -9.96 -15.49 -9.47
C LEU A 242 -11.18 -15.15 -10.33
N SER A 243 -11.05 -14.20 -11.27
CA SER A 243 -12.11 -13.88 -12.24
C SER A 243 -12.33 -15.01 -13.24
N HIS A 244 -11.25 -15.63 -13.73
CA HIS A 244 -11.32 -16.79 -14.62
C HIS A 244 -12.03 -17.98 -13.95
N LEU A 245 -11.81 -18.16 -12.65
CA LEU A 245 -12.50 -19.15 -11.82
C LEU A 245 -13.93 -18.74 -11.44
N GLY A 246 -14.38 -17.54 -11.81
CA GLY A 246 -15.71 -17.01 -11.45
C GLY A 246 -15.88 -16.69 -9.96
N MET A 247 -14.79 -16.59 -9.20
CA MET A 247 -14.82 -16.38 -7.75
C MET A 247 -15.00 -14.93 -7.35
N VAL A 248 -14.60 -13.95 -8.16
CA VAL A 248 -14.63 -12.52 -7.75
C VAL A 248 -15.36 -11.64 -8.75
N GLY A 249 -15.75 -10.45 -8.31
CA GLY A 249 -16.32 -9.40 -9.15
C GLY A 249 -15.24 -8.62 -9.93
N LYS A 250 -15.67 -7.91 -10.99
CA LYS A 250 -14.78 -7.06 -11.80
C LYS A 250 -14.04 -6.01 -10.97
N ASN A 251 -14.66 -5.50 -9.91
CA ASN A 251 -14.12 -4.42 -9.08
C ASN A 251 -13.26 -4.90 -7.90
N SER A 252 -13.13 -6.22 -7.67
CA SER A 252 -12.40 -6.73 -6.50
C SER A 252 -10.93 -6.27 -6.47
N VAL A 253 -10.28 -6.12 -7.62
CA VAL A 253 -8.89 -5.61 -7.74
C VAL A 253 -8.67 -4.23 -7.09
N HIS A 254 -9.75 -3.46 -6.92
CA HIS A 254 -9.75 -2.12 -6.35
C HIS A 254 -10.04 -2.10 -4.84
N VAL A 255 -10.41 -3.23 -4.22
CA VAL A 255 -10.66 -3.31 -2.78
C VAL A 255 -9.33 -3.41 -2.04
N LEU A 256 -8.99 -2.38 -1.25
CA LEU A 256 -7.69 -2.26 -0.58
C LEU A 256 -7.78 -2.43 0.94
N VAL A 257 -8.94 -2.17 1.51
CA VAL A 257 -9.22 -2.16 2.96
C VAL A 257 -10.58 -2.82 3.21
N PRO A 258 -10.87 -3.30 4.42
CA PRO A 258 -12.17 -3.87 4.73
C PRO A 258 -13.28 -2.81 4.59
N LYS A 259 -14.44 -3.24 4.04
CA LYS A 259 -15.61 -2.37 3.85
C LYS A 259 -16.11 -1.78 5.16
N LYS A 260 -16.24 -2.62 6.20
CA LYS A 260 -16.60 -2.22 7.56
C LYS A 260 -15.38 -2.37 8.46
N SER A 261 -14.98 -1.28 9.11
CA SER A 261 -13.95 -1.28 10.16
C SER A 261 -14.16 -0.06 11.04
N LYS A 262 -13.84 -0.19 12.34
CA LYS A 262 -13.74 0.94 13.28
C LYS A 262 -12.34 1.54 13.30
N GLU A 263 -11.38 0.89 12.65
CA GLU A 263 -9.99 1.34 12.57
C GLU A 263 -9.84 2.38 11.46
N LEU A 264 -9.04 3.41 11.73
CA LEU A 264 -8.70 4.48 10.79
C LEU A 264 -8.04 3.90 9.54
N LYS A 265 -8.45 4.36 8.35
CA LYS A 265 -7.97 3.90 7.04
C LYS A 265 -7.16 5.01 6.40
N ILE A 266 -5.86 4.77 6.26
CA ILE A 266 -4.91 5.76 5.75
C ILE A 266 -4.37 5.32 4.38
N ALA A 267 -4.61 6.15 3.37
CA ALA A 267 -3.92 6.05 2.10
C ALA A 267 -2.59 6.82 2.19
N VAL A 268 -1.48 6.22 1.78
CA VAL A 268 -0.20 6.92 1.60
C VAL A 268 0.19 6.88 0.13
N TYR A 269 0.29 8.06 -0.50
CA TYR A 269 0.67 8.17 -1.90
C TYR A 269 2.09 7.65 -2.13
N ASP A 270 2.24 6.74 -3.09
CA ASP A 270 3.48 6.06 -3.44
C ASP A 270 3.55 5.85 -4.94
N ALA A 271 3.91 6.89 -5.69
CA ALA A 271 4.12 6.82 -7.13
C ALA A 271 5.08 7.93 -7.57
N GLY A 272 5.03 8.33 -8.85
CA GLY A 272 5.91 9.38 -9.39
C GLY A 272 5.87 10.66 -8.55
N GLY A 273 7.05 11.27 -8.38
CA GLY A 273 7.24 12.48 -7.59
C GLY A 273 7.46 12.28 -6.10
N VAL A 274 7.33 11.06 -5.57
CA VAL A 274 7.73 10.74 -4.20
C VAL A 274 9.25 10.61 -4.11
N GLY A 275 9.85 11.18 -3.06
CA GLY A 275 11.30 11.17 -2.84
C GLY A 275 11.74 10.51 -1.54
N GLY A 276 12.98 10.00 -1.53
CA GLY A 276 13.65 9.51 -0.33
C GLY A 276 12.91 8.37 0.38
N THR A 277 13.03 8.33 1.71
CA THR A 277 12.43 7.30 2.58
C THR A 277 11.07 7.72 3.15
N GLY A 278 10.50 8.85 2.73
CA GLY A 278 9.27 9.44 3.30
C GLY A 278 8.12 8.45 3.45
N PRO A 279 7.76 7.70 2.40
CA PRO A 279 6.83 6.59 2.53
C PRO A 279 7.23 5.64 3.67
N ASN A 280 8.44 5.07 3.64
CA ASN A 280 8.87 4.05 4.61
C ASN A 280 8.88 4.58 6.05
N SER A 281 9.21 5.86 6.22
CA SER A 281 9.05 6.58 7.47
C SER A 281 7.60 6.59 7.95
N LEU A 282 6.63 6.86 7.07
CA LEU A 282 5.21 6.78 7.42
C LEU A 282 4.76 5.34 7.80
N ASP A 283 5.32 4.29 7.19
CA ASP A 283 5.04 2.92 7.67
C ASP A 283 5.49 2.75 9.14
N LYS A 284 6.64 3.34 9.52
CA LYS A 284 7.17 3.28 10.90
C LYS A 284 6.35 4.14 11.86
N VAL A 285 5.91 5.34 11.44
CA VAL A 285 5.06 6.24 12.24
C VAL A 285 3.81 5.51 12.75
N PHE A 286 3.25 4.62 11.93
CA PHE A 286 2.00 3.93 12.23
C PHE A 286 2.15 2.43 12.55
N ALA A 287 3.37 1.90 12.65
CA ALA A 287 3.61 0.46 12.80
C ALA A 287 2.94 -0.15 14.05
N GLU A 288 2.91 0.59 15.16
CA GLU A 288 2.35 0.18 16.45
C GLU A 288 0.94 0.75 16.69
N THR A 289 0.20 1.06 15.61
CA THR A 289 -1.16 1.62 15.70
C THR A 289 -2.18 0.68 15.07
N LYS A 290 -3.38 0.59 15.65
CA LYS A 290 -4.50 -0.17 15.10
C LYS A 290 -5.18 0.62 13.97
N ILE A 291 -4.58 0.55 12.78
CA ILE A 291 -5.06 1.23 11.58
C ILE A 291 -4.93 0.35 10.33
N HIS A 292 -5.64 0.72 9.27
CA HIS A 292 -5.44 0.19 7.93
C HIS A 292 -4.64 1.16 7.06
N LEU A 293 -3.31 1.09 7.13
CA LEU A 293 -2.43 1.84 6.24
C LEU A 293 -2.23 1.10 4.91
N ARG A 294 -2.40 1.80 3.79
CA ARG A 294 -2.13 1.27 2.44
C ARG A 294 -1.33 2.25 1.59
N ARG A 295 -0.32 1.71 0.91
CA ARG A 295 0.39 2.41 -0.17
C ARG A 295 -0.51 2.44 -1.41
N VAL A 296 -0.81 3.64 -1.91
CA VAL A 296 -1.66 3.82 -3.09
C VAL A 296 -0.89 4.50 -4.21
N GLY A 297 -0.93 3.90 -5.39
CA GLY A 297 -0.32 4.48 -6.59
C GLY A 297 -1.28 5.40 -7.33
N ALA A 298 -0.78 6.15 -8.30
CA ALA A 298 -1.61 7.04 -9.11
C ALA A 298 -2.71 6.30 -9.89
N VAL A 299 -2.48 5.05 -10.29
CA VAL A 299 -3.49 4.20 -10.95
C VAL A 299 -4.62 3.80 -9.98
N ASP A 300 -4.29 3.51 -8.72
CA ASP A 300 -5.30 3.21 -7.70
C ASP A 300 -6.17 4.45 -7.43
N ILE A 301 -5.54 5.61 -7.26
CA ILE A 301 -6.26 6.88 -7.09
C ILE A 301 -7.18 7.16 -8.28
N ARG A 302 -6.70 7.00 -9.52
CA ARG A 302 -7.55 7.18 -10.72
C ARG A 302 -8.70 6.19 -10.82
N ALA A 303 -8.59 5.04 -10.17
CA ALA A 303 -9.69 4.08 -10.02
C ALA A 303 -10.62 4.40 -8.84
N SER A 304 -10.56 5.64 -8.32
CA SER A 304 -11.38 6.14 -7.20
C SER A 304 -11.25 5.34 -5.91
N THR A 305 -10.11 4.68 -5.66
CA THR A 305 -9.94 3.88 -4.44
C THR A 305 -9.89 4.72 -3.17
N LEU A 306 -9.70 6.04 -3.27
CA LEU A 306 -9.66 6.94 -2.11
C LEU A 306 -10.96 6.95 -1.31
N SER A 307 -12.11 6.67 -1.94
CA SER A 307 -13.40 6.58 -1.24
C SER A 307 -13.49 5.45 -0.20
N GLN A 308 -12.45 4.61 -0.09
CA GLN A 308 -12.35 3.57 0.92
C GLN A 308 -11.58 4.02 2.17
N PHE A 309 -10.97 5.21 2.15
CA PHE A 309 -10.08 5.70 3.18
C PHE A 309 -10.68 6.92 3.88
N ASP A 310 -10.23 7.18 5.10
CA ASP A 310 -10.65 8.34 5.88
C ASP A 310 -9.72 9.54 5.59
N LEU A 311 -8.44 9.27 5.28
CA LEU A 311 -7.50 10.30 4.84
C LEU A 311 -6.47 9.79 3.82
N VAL A 312 -5.83 10.75 3.14
CA VAL A 312 -4.66 10.53 2.28
C VAL A 312 -3.47 11.38 2.70
N ILE A 313 -2.29 10.74 2.78
CA ILE A 313 -1.02 11.38 3.08
C ILE A 313 -0.16 11.45 1.81
N PHE A 314 0.25 12.65 1.41
CA PHE A 314 1.23 12.90 0.37
C PHE A 314 2.60 13.21 0.99
N PRO A 315 3.59 12.31 0.83
CA PRO A 315 4.92 12.48 1.43
C PRO A 315 5.80 13.49 0.66
N GLY A 316 7.03 13.69 1.15
CA GLY A 316 8.04 14.52 0.48
C GLY A 316 8.48 14.01 -0.91
N GLY A 317 9.23 14.86 -1.62
CA GLY A 317 9.64 14.63 -3.01
C GLY A 317 9.51 15.89 -3.87
N SER A 318 8.77 15.82 -4.98
CA SER A 318 8.50 16.94 -5.88
C SER A 318 6.99 17.05 -6.15
N GLY A 319 6.37 18.12 -5.65
CA GLY A 319 4.92 18.34 -5.78
C GLY A 319 4.45 18.36 -7.24
N SER A 320 5.20 19.00 -8.13
CA SER A 320 4.89 19.04 -9.57
C SER A 320 4.98 17.65 -10.23
N LYS A 321 5.94 16.82 -9.82
CA LYS A 321 6.02 15.42 -10.31
C LYS A 321 4.93 14.53 -9.71
N GLN A 322 4.49 14.79 -8.47
CA GLN A 322 3.33 14.10 -7.88
C GLN A 322 2.05 14.46 -8.67
N ALA A 323 1.84 15.74 -8.96
CA ALA A 323 0.75 16.21 -9.81
C ALA A 323 0.80 15.61 -11.23
N ALA A 324 1.97 15.57 -11.85
CA ALA A 324 2.16 14.98 -13.17
C ALA A 324 1.82 13.47 -13.18
N ALA A 325 2.26 12.73 -12.17
CA ALA A 325 1.97 11.30 -12.05
C ALA A 325 0.49 10.99 -11.80
N LEU A 326 -0.21 11.86 -11.05
CA LEU A 326 -1.67 11.80 -10.88
C LEU A 326 -2.41 12.11 -12.19
N GLY A 327 -1.90 13.06 -12.98
CA GLY A 327 -2.60 13.65 -14.12
C GLY A 327 -3.80 14.50 -13.68
N LEU A 328 -4.50 15.12 -14.64
CA LEU A 328 -5.70 15.93 -14.37
C LEU A 328 -6.77 15.15 -13.60
N ASN A 329 -7.12 13.95 -14.08
CA ASN A 329 -8.15 13.12 -13.46
C ASN A 329 -7.78 12.71 -12.01
N GLY A 330 -6.56 12.23 -11.79
CA GLY A 330 -6.11 11.84 -10.44
C GLY A 330 -6.13 13.01 -9.46
N ARG A 331 -5.74 14.22 -9.89
CA ARG A 331 -5.85 15.43 -9.07
C ARG A 331 -7.30 15.75 -8.72
N GLN A 332 -8.22 15.68 -9.69
CA GLN A 332 -9.64 15.92 -9.43
C GLN A 332 -10.25 14.90 -8.46
N ILE A 333 -9.85 13.63 -8.55
CA ILE A 333 -10.29 12.61 -7.58
C ILE A 333 -9.80 12.94 -6.17
N VAL A 334 -8.54 13.36 -6.01
CA VAL A 334 -8.03 13.79 -4.70
C VAL A 334 -8.80 15.00 -4.18
N LYS A 335 -9.06 16.02 -5.02
CA LYS A 335 -9.85 17.20 -4.62
C LYS A 335 -11.26 16.82 -4.17
N LYS A 336 -11.97 16.03 -4.96
CA LYS A 336 -13.34 15.56 -4.64
C LYS A 336 -13.39 14.70 -3.39
N PHE A 337 -12.36 13.88 -3.16
CA PHE A 337 -12.24 13.11 -1.94
C PHE A 337 -12.20 14.03 -0.71
N ILE A 338 -11.40 15.11 -0.77
CA ILE A 338 -11.29 16.07 0.33
C ILE A 338 -12.55 16.90 0.46
N GLU A 339 -13.07 17.43 -0.65
CA GLU A 339 -14.32 18.19 -0.69
C GLU A 339 -15.50 17.43 -0.08
N GLY A 340 -15.53 16.11 -0.23
CA GLY A 340 -16.54 15.22 0.34
C GLY A 340 -16.27 14.71 1.75
N GLY A 341 -15.33 15.30 2.50
CA GLY A 341 -15.05 14.96 3.90
C GLY A 341 -13.77 14.17 4.15
N GLY A 342 -13.02 13.81 3.12
CA GLY A 342 -11.76 13.07 3.25
C GLY A 342 -10.61 13.93 3.80
N GLY A 343 -9.82 13.39 4.72
CA GLY A 343 -8.66 14.09 5.28
C GLY A 343 -7.47 14.17 4.31
N TYR A 344 -6.70 15.26 4.39
CA TYR A 344 -5.45 15.44 3.65
C TYR A 344 -4.28 15.80 4.55
N VAL A 345 -3.17 15.05 4.46
CA VAL A 345 -1.88 15.47 5.05
C VAL A 345 -0.83 15.60 3.96
N GLY A 346 -0.31 16.80 3.75
CA GLY A 346 0.77 17.07 2.80
C GLY A 346 2.08 17.35 3.52
N ILE A 347 3.12 16.53 3.30
CA ILE A 347 4.45 16.72 3.90
C ILE A 347 5.43 17.17 2.82
N CYS A 348 6.12 18.29 3.03
CA CYS A 348 7.09 18.88 2.11
C CYS A 348 6.50 19.03 0.69
N ALA A 349 6.78 18.11 -0.23
CA ALA A 349 6.19 18.06 -1.56
C ALA A 349 4.66 17.96 -1.56
N GLY A 350 4.08 17.25 -0.59
CA GLY A 350 2.63 17.24 -0.39
C GLY A 350 2.11 18.64 -0.03
N ALA A 351 2.82 19.38 0.81
CA ALA A 351 2.43 20.76 1.12
C ALA A 351 2.51 21.67 -0.13
N TYR A 352 3.55 21.53 -0.98
CA TYR A 352 3.58 22.20 -2.29
C TYR A 352 2.40 21.80 -3.19
N LEU A 353 2.00 20.53 -3.16
CA LEU A 353 0.89 20.01 -3.96
C LEU A 353 -0.46 20.60 -3.52
N ALA A 354 -0.62 20.97 -2.25
CA ALA A 354 -1.84 21.59 -1.73
C ALA A 354 -1.94 23.11 -2.00
N ALA A 355 -0.80 23.77 -2.24
CA ALA A 355 -0.71 25.22 -2.45
C ALA A 355 -1.57 25.71 -3.60
N SER A 356 -2.00 26.97 -3.56
CA SER A 356 -2.89 27.55 -4.57
C SER A 356 -2.18 28.33 -5.68
N ASN A 357 -0.88 28.59 -5.54
CA ASN A 357 -0.10 29.43 -6.46
C ASN A 357 0.45 28.68 -7.69
N TYR A 358 0.02 27.43 -7.93
CA TYR A 358 0.44 26.64 -9.09
C TYR A 358 -0.74 26.01 -9.82
N GLU A 359 -0.76 26.08 -11.14
CA GLU A 359 -1.82 25.47 -11.98
C GLU A 359 -1.82 23.93 -11.92
N TRP A 360 -0.64 23.34 -11.70
CA TRP A 360 -0.51 21.89 -11.57
C TRP A 360 -0.93 21.36 -10.19
N SER A 361 -1.09 22.23 -9.18
CA SER A 361 -1.43 21.83 -7.81
C SER A 361 -2.86 21.28 -7.70
N LEU A 362 -3.24 20.89 -6.47
CA LEU A 362 -4.62 20.67 -6.08
C LEU A 362 -5.33 22.00 -5.81
N GLY A 363 -4.62 23.01 -5.28
CA GLY A 363 -5.20 24.31 -4.89
C GLY A 363 -6.32 24.16 -3.87
N ILE A 364 -6.06 23.40 -2.80
CA ILE A 364 -6.99 23.11 -1.70
C ILE A 364 -6.73 23.99 -0.48
N SER A 365 -5.60 24.68 -0.44
CA SER A 365 -5.19 25.52 0.69
C SER A 365 -4.83 26.92 0.20
N ASN A 366 -5.32 27.97 0.88
CA ASN A 366 -5.09 29.38 0.53
C ASN A 366 -3.68 29.88 0.91
N HIS A 367 -2.66 29.09 0.59
CA HIS A 367 -1.27 29.44 0.78
C HIS A 367 -0.52 29.50 -0.55
N LYS A 368 0.49 30.37 -0.58
CA LYS A 368 1.52 30.42 -1.61
C LYS A 368 2.87 30.07 -1.00
N THR A 369 3.79 29.62 -1.85
CA THR A 369 5.14 29.20 -1.44
C THR A 369 6.21 30.18 -1.91
N PHE A 370 7.27 30.38 -1.12
CA PHE A 370 8.44 31.16 -1.56
C PHE A 370 9.34 30.37 -2.54
N CYS A 371 8.96 30.36 -3.83
CA CYS A 371 9.65 29.59 -4.87
C CYS A 371 10.06 30.43 -6.11
N LYS A 372 10.00 31.76 -6.02
CA LYS A 372 10.34 32.65 -7.13
C LYS A 372 11.74 32.37 -7.68
N ILE A 373 11.92 32.57 -8.98
CA ILE A 373 13.25 32.57 -9.59
C ILE A 373 13.82 33.97 -9.39
N ILE A 374 15.03 34.04 -8.84
CA ILE A 374 15.79 35.29 -8.72
C ILE A 374 17.08 35.10 -9.51
N ASN A 375 17.40 36.09 -10.35
CA ASN A 375 18.70 36.15 -10.99
C ASN A 375 19.73 36.66 -9.97
N LEU A 376 20.63 35.77 -9.55
CA LEU A 376 21.68 36.11 -8.60
C LEU A 376 22.91 36.60 -9.38
N PRO A 377 23.55 37.72 -8.96
CA PRO A 377 24.83 38.13 -9.52
C PRO A 377 25.81 36.97 -9.53
N GLU A 378 26.53 36.79 -10.65
CA GLU A 378 27.61 35.80 -10.85
C GLU A 378 27.18 34.31 -10.82
N ILE A 379 25.97 33.98 -10.36
CA ILE A 379 25.45 32.61 -10.22
C ILE A 379 24.35 32.31 -11.25
N GLY A 380 23.63 33.35 -11.70
CA GLY A 380 22.51 33.24 -12.63
C GLY A 380 21.16 32.92 -11.95
N PRO A 381 20.15 32.50 -12.73
CA PRO A 381 18.81 32.27 -12.21
C PRO A 381 18.77 31.06 -11.26
N LYS A 382 18.30 31.28 -10.02
CA LYS A 382 18.05 30.23 -9.03
C LYS A 382 16.63 30.31 -8.51
N SER A 383 16.01 29.15 -8.35
CA SER A 383 14.70 29.07 -7.70
C SER A 383 14.88 29.03 -6.18
N MET A 384 14.13 29.90 -5.49
CA MET A 384 14.28 30.11 -4.06
C MET A 384 13.77 28.96 -3.17
N TRP A 385 13.15 27.93 -3.75
CA TRP A 385 12.77 26.73 -3.00
C TRP A 385 14.00 25.96 -2.46
N TYR A 386 15.12 25.99 -3.21
CA TYR A 386 16.32 25.24 -2.84
C TYR A 386 17.19 26.04 -1.87
N ARG A 387 17.26 25.58 -0.62
CA ARG A 387 17.98 26.21 0.50
C ARG A 387 19.20 25.43 0.95
N GLY A 388 19.59 24.39 0.20
CA GLY A 388 20.77 23.58 0.48
C GLY A 388 20.45 22.12 0.83
N PRO A 389 21.44 21.39 1.38
CA PRO A 389 21.25 20.02 1.84
C PRO A 389 20.28 19.95 3.03
N SER A 390 19.89 18.72 3.40
CA SER A 390 19.06 18.49 4.58
C SER A 390 19.76 19.00 5.84
N ALA A 391 19.03 19.67 6.72
CA ALA A 391 19.55 20.25 7.97
C ALA A 391 18.46 20.28 9.05
N PRO A 392 18.83 20.26 10.35
CA PRO A 392 17.86 20.52 11.41
C PRO A 392 17.45 21.99 11.41
N VAL A 393 16.17 22.25 11.69
CA VAL A 393 15.66 23.58 12.02
C VAL A 393 14.78 23.49 13.26
N LYS A 394 14.67 24.59 13.99
CA LYS A 394 13.76 24.70 15.13
C LYS A 394 12.39 25.15 14.66
N MET A 395 11.34 24.51 15.15
CA MET A 395 9.97 25.00 15.07
C MET A 395 9.29 24.93 16.43
N GLU A 396 8.22 25.68 16.59
CA GLU A 396 7.45 25.75 17.84
C GLU A 396 5.95 25.67 17.51
N LEU A 397 5.20 24.91 18.32
CA LEU A 397 3.76 24.82 18.19
C LEU A 397 3.09 26.09 18.76
N THR A 398 2.08 26.58 18.05
CA THR A 398 1.08 27.53 18.57
C THR A 398 0.20 26.86 19.63
N GLU A 399 -0.63 27.60 20.36
CA GLU A 399 -1.57 27.01 21.33
C GLU A 399 -2.54 26.04 20.65
N GLU A 400 -3.08 26.40 19.49
CA GLU A 400 -3.95 25.53 18.72
C GLU A 400 -3.18 24.35 18.11
N GLY A 401 -1.93 24.58 17.73
CA GLY A 401 -0.99 23.52 17.37
C GLY A 401 -0.81 22.51 18.50
N LYS A 402 -0.67 22.94 19.76
CA LYS A 402 -0.56 22.04 20.92
C LYS A 402 -1.85 21.26 21.14
N ALA A 403 -3.01 21.90 20.97
CA ALA A 403 -4.31 21.27 21.11
C ALA A 403 -4.52 20.14 20.08
N ILE A 404 -4.11 20.35 18.83
CA ILE A 404 -4.30 19.39 17.73
C ILE A 404 -3.18 18.35 17.67
N LEU A 405 -1.93 18.79 17.75
CA LEU A 405 -0.75 17.97 17.45
C LEU A 405 -0.13 17.33 18.70
N GLY A 406 -0.54 17.78 19.89
CA GLY A 406 0.02 17.36 21.17
C GLY A 406 0.98 18.38 21.76
N ASN A 407 1.26 18.24 23.05
CA ASN A 407 1.94 19.27 23.83
C ASN A 407 3.48 19.11 23.80
N LEU A 408 4.13 19.58 22.75
CA LEU A 408 5.58 19.77 22.69
C LEU A 408 5.95 21.14 23.25
N LYS A 409 6.82 21.18 24.27
CA LYS A 409 7.21 22.42 24.98
C LYS A 409 8.31 23.17 24.22
N GLY A 410 8.08 24.46 23.98
CA GLY A 410 9.05 25.38 23.40
C GLY A 410 9.51 25.01 21.97
N PRO A 411 10.56 25.67 21.47
CA PRO A 411 11.16 25.32 20.18
C PRO A 411 11.86 23.95 20.23
N PHE A 412 11.58 23.09 19.26
CA PHE A 412 12.22 21.79 19.10
C PHE A 412 12.74 21.59 17.67
N GLU A 413 13.74 20.72 17.53
CA GLU A 413 14.36 20.44 16.24
C GLU A 413 13.50 19.49 15.39
N VAL A 414 13.49 19.77 14.09
CA VAL A 414 12.89 18.92 13.08
C VAL A 414 13.77 18.95 11.83
N ARG A 415 13.87 17.83 11.13
CA ARG A 415 14.57 17.76 9.85
C ARG A 415 13.88 18.65 8.82
N TYR A 416 14.61 19.55 8.19
CA TYR A 416 14.17 20.33 7.05
C TYR A 416 14.93 19.93 5.79
N HIS A 417 14.19 19.78 4.69
CA HIS A 417 14.78 19.49 3.39
C HIS A 417 13.96 20.14 2.27
N ASN A 418 14.05 21.48 2.22
CA ASN A 418 13.47 22.32 1.17
C ASN A 418 11.92 22.28 1.11
N GLY A 419 11.27 22.06 2.25
CA GLY A 419 9.82 22.23 2.40
C GLY A 419 9.37 23.65 2.06
N PRO A 420 8.08 23.87 1.77
CA PRO A 420 7.61 25.20 1.41
C PRO A 420 7.74 26.18 2.58
N ILE A 421 8.22 27.39 2.29
CA ILE A 421 7.99 28.55 3.15
C ILE A 421 6.64 29.13 2.76
N MET A 422 5.67 29.04 3.67
CA MET A 422 4.26 29.27 3.38
C MET A 422 3.83 30.69 3.77
N SER A 423 2.98 31.32 2.98
CA SER A 423 2.35 32.61 3.29
C SER A 423 0.94 32.65 2.70
N PHE A 424 0.10 33.55 3.18
CA PHE A 424 -1.25 33.72 2.65
C PHE A 424 -1.24 34.11 1.17
N MET A 425 -2.07 33.45 0.35
CA MET A 425 -2.17 33.76 -1.07
C MET A 425 -3.21 34.83 -1.36
N GLY A 426 -4.34 34.84 -0.65
CA GLY A 426 -5.46 35.74 -0.95
C GLY A 426 -6.27 35.30 -2.16
N LYS A 427 -6.40 33.99 -2.39
CA LYS A 427 -7.23 33.45 -3.47
C LYS A 427 -8.70 33.47 -3.07
N ASP A 428 -9.56 34.08 -3.88
CA ASP A 428 -11.00 34.09 -3.69
C ASP A 428 -11.59 32.68 -3.71
N GLY A 429 -12.62 32.46 -2.88
CA GLY A 429 -13.30 31.18 -2.75
C GLY A 429 -12.58 30.14 -1.89
N LEU A 430 -11.43 30.47 -1.29
CA LEU A 430 -10.76 29.64 -0.29
C LEU A 430 -10.64 30.37 1.05
N GLY A 431 -11.00 29.70 2.15
CA GLY A 431 -10.82 30.23 3.50
C GLY A 431 -9.35 30.43 3.88
N SER A 432 -9.10 31.22 4.92
CA SER A 432 -7.78 31.34 5.54
C SER A 432 -7.34 30.01 6.13
N PHE A 433 -6.02 29.77 6.15
CA PHE A 433 -5.47 28.64 6.93
C PHE A 433 -5.11 29.09 8.34
N GLN A 434 -5.21 28.16 9.28
CA GLN A 434 -4.67 28.30 10.62
C GLN A 434 -3.20 27.88 10.65
N ARG A 435 -2.36 28.64 11.34
CA ARG A 435 -0.96 28.26 11.60
C ARG A 435 -0.90 27.40 12.86
N LEU A 436 -0.41 26.17 12.75
CA LEU A 436 -0.24 25.27 13.89
C LEU A 436 1.18 25.29 14.44
N ALA A 437 2.18 25.56 13.60
CA ALA A 437 3.58 25.68 14.03
C ALA A 437 4.30 26.81 13.29
N THR A 438 5.32 27.36 13.93
CA THR A 438 6.13 28.47 13.41
C THR A 438 7.61 28.08 13.37
N PHE A 439 8.32 28.40 12.30
CA PHE A 439 9.77 28.24 12.26
C PHE A 439 10.46 29.25 13.20
N ARG A 440 11.44 28.76 13.97
CA ARG A 440 12.22 29.55 14.94
C ARG A 440 13.71 29.61 14.61
N SER A 441 14.15 28.85 13.62
CA SER A 441 15.45 29.01 12.99
C SER A 441 15.29 28.90 11.48
N GLU A 442 16.35 29.21 10.74
CA GLU A 442 16.34 29.13 9.29
C GLU A 442 17.53 28.39 8.72
N VAL A 443 17.37 27.99 7.47
CA VAL A 443 18.47 27.63 6.58
C VAL A 443 18.37 28.44 5.31
N SER A 444 19.49 28.92 4.81
CA SER A 444 19.59 29.69 3.58
C SER A 444 20.85 29.30 2.83
N LYS A 445 20.74 29.18 1.50
CA LYS A 445 21.89 29.02 0.60
C LYS A 445 22.24 30.32 -0.11
N TYR A 446 21.24 31.17 -0.35
CA TYR A 446 21.39 32.42 -1.09
C TYR A 446 20.91 33.61 -0.24
N ASN A 447 21.56 34.77 -0.37
CA ASN A 447 21.22 35.97 0.42
C ASN A 447 19.73 36.35 0.39
N PRO A 448 19.00 36.31 -0.75
CA PRO A 448 17.57 36.63 -0.78
C PRO A 448 16.66 35.69 0.03
N GLN A 449 17.20 34.59 0.56
CA GLN A 449 16.48 33.64 1.40
C GLN A 449 16.56 33.97 2.90
N GLN A 450 17.51 34.81 3.32
CA GLN A 450 17.71 35.17 4.73
C GLN A 450 16.49 35.92 5.28
N GLY A 451 16.07 35.61 6.50
CA GLY A 451 14.94 36.26 7.17
C GLY A 451 13.55 35.91 6.62
N THR A 452 13.46 35.08 5.58
CA THR A 452 12.17 34.69 4.98
C THR A 452 11.54 33.46 5.64
N MET A 453 12.33 32.68 6.40
CA MET A 453 11.88 31.43 7.04
C MET A 453 11.51 31.63 8.51
N VAL A 454 12.31 32.35 9.29
CA VAL A 454 12.01 32.60 10.71
C VAL A 454 10.64 33.29 10.83
N ASN A 455 9.84 32.86 11.80
CA ASN A 455 8.48 33.32 12.06
C ASN A 455 7.43 32.99 10.99
N SER A 456 7.82 32.34 9.89
CA SER A 456 6.86 31.81 8.91
C SER A 456 6.19 30.52 9.40
N PRO A 457 4.98 30.19 8.90
CA PRO A 457 4.32 28.92 9.19
C PRO A 457 5.17 27.70 8.80
N ALA A 458 5.41 26.80 9.76
CA ALA A 458 6.00 25.48 9.56
C ALA A 458 4.93 24.40 9.33
N ILE A 459 3.78 24.54 9.99
CA ILE A 459 2.61 23.67 9.82
C ILE A 459 1.37 24.58 9.72
N ILE A 460 0.52 24.29 8.74
CA ILE A 460 -0.76 24.96 8.54
C ILE A 460 -1.89 23.93 8.43
N ALA A 461 -3.10 24.32 8.81
CA ALA A 461 -4.30 23.49 8.70
C ALA A 461 -5.51 24.32 8.29
N GLY A 462 -6.56 23.67 7.81
CA GLY A 462 -7.81 24.31 7.42
C GLY A 462 -8.77 23.32 6.78
N GLU A 463 -9.79 23.86 6.12
CA GLU A 463 -10.87 23.08 5.51
C GLU A 463 -10.96 23.34 4.00
N PHE A 464 -11.42 22.33 3.26
CA PHE A 464 -11.74 22.41 1.84
C PHE A 464 -12.97 21.55 1.55
N GLY A 465 -14.11 22.21 1.29
CA GLY A 465 -15.41 21.53 1.35
C GLY A 465 -15.67 21.01 2.76
N GLU A 466 -16.17 19.78 2.86
CA GLU A 466 -16.45 19.12 4.14
C GLU A 466 -15.20 18.48 4.79
N GLY A 467 -14.06 18.45 4.08
CA GLY A 467 -12.84 17.80 4.56
C GLY A 467 -11.81 18.76 5.15
N ARG A 468 -10.91 18.20 5.95
CA ARG A 468 -9.80 18.93 6.56
C ARG A 468 -8.48 18.64 5.88
N PHE A 469 -7.63 19.66 5.79
CA PHE A 469 -6.25 19.52 5.34
C PHE A 469 -5.26 19.98 6.41
N LEU A 470 -4.08 19.36 6.38
CA LEU A 470 -2.92 19.77 7.15
C LEU A 470 -1.67 19.69 6.29
N CYS A 471 -0.91 20.77 6.20
CA CYS A 471 0.32 20.87 5.41
C CYS A 471 1.51 21.12 6.32
N ILE A 472 2.52 20.27 6.21
CA ILE A 472 3.74 20.27 7.02
C ILE A 472 4.90 20.58 6.08
N SER A 473 5.62 21.67 6.35
CA SER A 473 6.82 22.00 5.59
C SER A 473 8.02 21.08 5.91
N PRO A 474 8.43 20.89 7.19
CA PRO A 474 9.54 20.01 7.53
C PRO A 474 9.15 18.52 7.54
N HIS A 475 10.06 17.64 7.98
CA HIS A 475 9.92 16.18 7.93
C HIS A 475 9.84 15.54 9.33
N PRO A 476 8.74 15.70 10.09
CA PRO A 476 8.57 15.05 11.40
C PRO A 476 8.51 13.52 11.30
N GLU A 477 8.19 12.94 10.14
CA GLU A 477 8.18 11.49 9.90
C GLU A 477 9.59 10.87 9.98
N SER A 478 10.63 11.70 9.98
CA SER A 478 12.03 11.24 10.04
C SER A 478 12.56 11.06 11.47
N ASP A 479 11.80 11.46 12.50
CA ASP A 479 12.21 11.34 13.91
C ASP A 479 11.11 10.63 14.72
N SER A 480 11.49 9.54 15.40
CA SER A 480 10.57 8.76 16.23
C SER A 480 9.97 9.57 17.38
N LYS A 481 10.66 10.60 17.88
CA LYS A 481 10.15 11.51 18.91
C LYS A 481 8.95 12.32 18.42
N LEU A 482 8.80 12.49 17.11
CA LEU A 482 7.74 13.26 16.47
C LEU A 482 6.64 12.38 15.85
N TYR A 483 6.70 11.05 15.99
CA TYR A 483 5.67 10.17 15.44
C TYR A 483 4.28 10.48 15.99
N LYS A 484 4.17 10.81 17.29
CA LYS A 484 2.88 11.14 17.90
C LYS A 484 2.26 12.40 17.29
N LEU A 485 3.06 13.39 16.90
CA LEU A 485 2.61 14.61 16.21
C LEU A 485 1.88 14.25 14.91
N LEU A 486 2.47 13.36 14.09
CA LEU A 486 1.85 12.91 12.84
C LEU A 486 0.63 12.01 13.06
N GLN A 487 0.65 11.16 14.07
CA GLN A 487 -0.52 10.35 14.42
C GLN A 487 -1.70 11.21 14.86
N ASN A 488 -1.44 12.30 15.59
CA ASN A 488 -2.48 13.24 16.00
C ASN A 488 -2.98 14.07 14.82
N ALA A 489 -2.08 14.54 13.95
CA ALA A 489 -2.46 15.18 12.67
C ALA A 489 -3.38 14.29 11.83
N ALA A 490 -3.04 13.00 11.71
CA ALA A 490 -3.84 12.05 10.94
C ALA A 490 -5.24 11.81 11.53
N ARG A 491 -5.38 11.78 12.86
CA ARG A 491 -6.71 11.69 13.51
C ARG A 491 -7.53 12.96 13.26
N TRP A 492 -6.94 14.12 13.51
CA TRP A 492 -7.65 15.40 13.38
C TRP A 492 -8.18 15.68 11.97
N VAL A 493 -7.46 15.28 10.91
CA VAL A 493 -7.96 15.45 9.53
C VAL A 493 -9.01 14.41 9.12
N ALA A 494 -9.13 13.30 9.86
CA ALA A 494 -10.10 12.24 9.56
C ALA A 494 -11.36 12.31 10.43
N ASP A 495 -11.33 13.11 11.49
CA ASP A 495 -12.48 13.49 12.30
C ASP A 495 -13.34 14.51 11.56
#